data_AF-A0A973HHJ8-F1
#
_entry.id   AF-A0A973HHJ8-F1
#
_cell.length_a   1.000
_cell.length_b   1.000
_cell.length_c   1.000
_cell.angle_alpha   90.00
_cell.angle_beta   90.00
_cell.angle_gamma   90.00
#
_symmetry.space_group_name_H-M   'P 1'
#
loop_
_entity.id
_entity.type
_entity.pdbx_description
1 polymer ?
#
loop_
_entity_poly.entity_id
_entity_poly.type
_entity_poly.pdbx_seq_one_letter_code
_entity_poly.pdbx_strand_id
1 'polypeptide(L)'
;MFKIKFGVVGIIFSTLAFGVSAKTVNQIEQDGFYLAMESMNPKGAHYTRVYQRMIESKCNNQLSIDDLTGTGFASVVAAFEVSGLMERPTIHGYTGLSMIVGVLAADTINCTYYGAPFKTLLSNSLIKQEYPKFSAFLSTWNTVSLKQQTKS
;
A
#
# COMPACT_ATOMS: atom_id res chain seq x y z
N MET A 1 47.51 43.59 -32.99
CA MET A 1 47.06 44.29 -31.76
C MET A 1 45.62 43.89 -31.50
N PHE A 2 45.36 43.10 -30.46
CA PHE A 2 44.21 43.21 -29.52
C PHE A 2 44.30 42.05 -28.52
N LYS A 3 44.52 42.38 -27.25
CA LYS A 3 44.59 41.46 -26.11
C LYS A 3 43.19 41.06 -25.70
N ILE A 4 42.93 39.78 -25.42
CA ILE A 4 41.79 39.36 -24.60
C ILE A 4 42.28 38.38 -23.53
N LYS A 5 41.88 38.70 -22.30
CA LYS A 5 42.40 38.24 -21.01
C LYS A 5 41.93 36.82 -20.68
N PHE A 6 42.79 36.11 -19.95
CA PHE A 6 42.41 34.96 -19.12
C PHE A 6 41.23 35.33 -18.20
N GLY A 7 40.15 34.57 -18.33
CA GLY A 7 39.03 34.56 -17.38
C GLY A 7 38.70 33.11 -17.08
N VAL A 8 39.22 32.60 -15.97
CA VAL A 8 38.83 31.31 -15.39
C VAL A 8 37.36 31.42 -15.00
N VAL A 9 36.46 30.98 -15.87
CA VAL A 9 35.06 30.74 -15.50
C VAL A 9 34.98 29.28 -15.08
N GLY A 10 35.22 29.05 -13.79
CA GLY A 10 34.92 27.79 -13.15
C GLY A 10 33.41 27.55 -13.22
N ILE A 11 32.99 26.69 -14.14
CA ILE A 11 31.65 26.12 -14.12
C ILE A 11 31.65 25.11 -12.99
N ILE A 12 31.24 25.55 -11.81
CA ILE A 12 30.92 24.66 -10.70
C ILE A 12 29.67 23.90 -11.15
N PHE A 13 29.87 22.69 -11.66
CA PHE A 13 28.82 21.69 -11.82
C PHE A 13 28.31 21.39 -10.41
N SER A 14 27.31 22.14 -9.96
CA SER A 14 26.53 21.78 -8.77
C SER A 14 25.66 20.61 -9.17
N THR A 15 26.23 19.41 -9.10
CA THR A 15 25.49 18.16 -9.06
C THR A 15 24.59 18.24 -7.83
N LEU A 16 23.32 18.59 -8.02
CA LEU A 16 22.26 18.26 -7.08
C LEU A 16 22.17 16.74 -7.07
N ALA A 17 22.99 16.11 -6.24
CA ALA A 17 22.79 14.74 -5.84
C ALA A 17 21.53 14.73 -4.99
N PHE A 18 20.38 14.55 -5.63
CA PHE A 18 19.22 13.98 -4.96
C PHE A 18 19.65 12.58 -4.52
N GLY A 19 20.14 12.48 -3.29
CA GLY A 19 20.37 11.21 -2.64
C GLY A 19 19.02 10.53 -2.48
N VAL A 20 18.58 9.79 -3.50
CA VAL A 20 17.63 8.71 -3.30
C VAL A 20 18.41 7.66 -2.52
N SER A 21 18.28 7.72 -1.20
CA SER A 21 18.72 6.63 -0.34
C SER A 21 17.78 5.46 -0.65
N ALA A 22 18.13 4.65 -1.64
CA ALA A 22 17.43 3.41 -1.92
C ALA A 22 17.57 2.54 -0.67
N LYS A 23 16.47 2.36 0.06
CA LYS A 23 16.41 1.42 1.18
C LYS A 23 16.68 0.04 0.59
N THR A 24 17.86 -0.53 0.86
CA THR A 24 18.22 -1.86 0.37
C THR A 24 17.28 -2.88 1.00
N VAL A 25 16.36 -3.43 0.21
CA VAL A 25 15.43 -4.47 0.65
C VAL A 25 16.21 -5.78 0.81
N ASN A 26 16.25 -6.31 2.03
CA ASN A 26 16.85 -7.61 2.30
C ASN A 26 15.88 -8.72 1.87
N GLN A 27 16.16 -9.34 0.73
CA GLN A 27 15.29 -10.37 0.15
C GLN A 27 15.10 -11.56 1.09
N ILE A 28 16.11 -11.95 1.87
CA ILE A 28 16.03 -13.08 2.81
C ILE A 28 15.02 -12.80 3.91
N GLU A 29 15.04 -11.58 4.47
CA GLU A 29 14.08 -11.18 5.50
C GLU A 29 12.66 -11.09 4.95
N GLN A 30 12.52 -10.60 3.72
CA GLN A 30 11.21 -10.49 3.06
C GLN A 30 10.62 -11.87 2.73
N ASP A 31 11.44 -12.80 2.24
CA ASP A 31 11.03 -14.19 1.99
C ASP A 31 10.66 -14.91 3.30
N GLY A 32 11.45 -14.70 4.37
CA GLY A 32 11.15 -15.21 5.70
C GLY A 32 9.83 -14.65 6.26
N PHE A 33 9.58 -13.35 6.08
CA PHE A 33 8.32 -12.71 6.45
C PHE A 33 7.14 -13.34 5.70
N TYR A 34 7.28 -13.57 4.40
CA TYR A 34 6.25 -14.22 3.60
C TYR A 34 5.97 -15.66 4.02
N LEU A 35 7.02 -16.44 4.26
CA LEU A 35 6.89 -17.83 4.73
C LEU A 35 6.17 -17.88 6.09
N ALA A 36 6.55 -17.00 7.02
CA ALA A 36 5.89 -16.90 8.31
C ALA A 36 4.41 -16.54 8.17
N MET A 37 4.07 -15.53 7.36
CA MET A 37 2.68 -15.16 7.12
C MET A 37 1.88 -16.27 6.46
N GLU A 38 2.42 -16.96 5.46
CA GLU A 38 1.74 -18.08 4.79
C GLU A 38 1.39 -19.19 5.77
N SER A 39 2.27 -19.46 6.75
CA SER A 39 2.03 -20.47 7.78
C SER A 39 0.94 -20.09 8.80
N MET A 40 0.73 -18.79 9.03
CA MET A 40 -0.19 -18.27 10.06
C MET A 40 -1.55 -17.81 9.48
N ASN A 41 -1.51 -17.06 8.38
CA ASN A 41 -2.67 -16.55 7.66
C ASN A 41 -2.39 -16.55 6.14
N PRO A 42 -2.64 -17.66 5.43
CA PRO A 42 -2.34 -17.77 4.00
C PRO A 42 -3.16 -16.78 3.15
N LYS A 43 -4.37 -16.40 3.57
CA LYS A 43 -5.16 -15.37 2.88
C LYS A 43 -4.56 -13.98 3.06
N GLY A 44 -4.18 -13.63 4.28
CA GLY A 44 -3.46 -12.39 4.58
C GLY A 44 -2.14 -12.29 3.81
N ALA A 45 -1.39 -13.39 3.70
CA ALA A 45 -0.16 -13.44 2.90
C ALA A 45 -0.43 -13.18 1.41
N HIS A 46 -1.48 -13.81 0.84
CA HIS A 46 -1.89 -13.58 -0.54
C HIS A 46 -2.22 -12.10 -0.79
N TYR A 47 -3.10 -11.50 0.02
CA TYR A 47 -3.50 -10.11 -0.16
C TYR A 47 -2.39 -9.10 0.15
N THR A 48 -1.46 -9.45 1.04
CA THR A 48 -0.23 -8.67 1.26
C THR A 48 0.60 -8.61 -0.02
N ARG A 49 0.83 -9.75 -0.69
CA ARG A 49 1.56 -9.75 -1.97
C ARG A 49 0.81 -9.01 -3.07
N VAL A 50 -0.51 -9.17 -3.15
CA VAL A 50 -1.33 -8.46 -4.14
C VAL A 50 -1.20 -6.96 -3.95
N TYR A 51 -1.38 -6.47 -2.73
CA TYR A 51 -1.33 -5.04 -2.46
C TYR A 51 0.10 -4.47 -2.56
N GLN A 52 1.12 -5.20 -2.12
CA GLN A 52 2.52 -4.85 -2.38
C GLN A 52 2.75 -4.64 -3.88
N ARG A 53 2.38 -5.62 -4.73
CA ARG A 53 2.57 -5.52 -6.18
C ARG A 53 1.83 -4.32 -6.79
N MET A 54 0.64 -3.99 -6.29
CA MET A 54 -0.08 -2.80 -6.76
C MET A 54 0.69 -1.51 -6.43
N ILE A 55 1.23 -1.40 -5.21
CA ILE A 55 2.03 -0.24 -4.80
C ILE A 55 3.33 -0.17 -5.60
N GLU A 56 4.08 -1.26 -5.68
CA GLU A 56 5.38 -1.29 -6.38
C GLU A 56 5.22 -0.96 -7.87
N SER A 57 4.15 -1.46 -8.50
CA SER A 57 3.80 -1.13 -9.87
C SER A 57 3.48 0.36 -10.05
N LYS A 58 2.68 0.94 -9.14
CA LYS A 58 2.24 2.34 -9.27
C LYS A 58 3.29 3.35 -8.83
N CYS A 59 4.09 3.02 -7.84
CA CYS A 59 5.07 3.91 -7.21
C CYS A 59 6.51 3.68 -7.69
N ASN A 60 6.73 2.64 -8.50
CA ASN A 60 8.04 2.26 -9.04
C ASN A 60 9.14 2.17 -7.97
N ASN A 61 8.79 1.65 -6.80
CA ASN A 61 9.68 1.50 -5.66
C ASN A 61 9.38 0.18 -4.94
N GLN A 62 10.41 -0.53 -4.49
CA GLN A 62 10.24 -1.75 -3.71
C GLN A 62 9.88 -1.43 -2.25
N LEU A 63 8.95 -2.20 -1.69
CA LEU A 63 8.52 -2.04 -0.31
C LEU A 63 9.42 -2.82 0.66
N SER A 64 9.76 -2.19 1.78
CA SER A 64 10.48 -2.82 2.88
C SER A 64 9.52 -3.46 3.88
N ILE A 65 10.04 -4.30 4.80
CA ILE A 65 9.22 -4.97 5.82
C ILE A 65 8.51 -3.95 6.73
N ASP A 66 9.16 -2.83 7.06
CA ASP A 66 8.54 -1.76 7.85
C ASP A 66 7.30 -1.19 7.15
N ASP A 67 7.33 -1.12 5.81
CA ASP A 67 6.19 -0.64 5.01
C ASP A 67 5.06 -1.67 5.01
N LEU A 68 5.39 -2.96 4.91
CA LEU A 68 4.43 -4.08 4.90
C LEU A 68 3.75 -4.30 6.25
N THR A 69 4.47 -4.02 7.35
CA THR A 69 3.96 -4.14 8.72
C THR A 69 3.26 -2.89 9.22
N GLY A 70 3.31 -1.79 8.46
CA GLY A 70 2.63 -0.54 8.77
C GLY A 70 1.12 -0.71 8.89
N THR A 71 0.50 -0.10 9.91
CA THR A 71 -0.94 -0.24 10.18
C THR A 71 -1.82 0.19 9.00
N GLY A 72 -1.39 1.19 8.23
CA GLY A 72 -2.11 1.64 7.03
C GLY A 72 -2.14 0.54 5.97
N PHE A 73 -1.01 -0.08 5.69
CA PHE A 73 -0.89 -1.20 4.76
C PHE A 73 -1.73 -2.40 5.24
N ALA A 74 -1.55 -2.80 6.51
CA ALA A 74 -2.28 -3.91 7.11
C ALA A 74 -3.81 -3.71 7.07
N SER A 75 -4.29 -2.46 7.20
CA SER A 75 -5.72 -2.16 7.12
C SER A 75 -6.29 -2.35 5.71
N VAL A 76 -5.51 -2.04 4.67
CA VAL A 76 -5.91 -2.33 3.29
C VAL A 76 -5.94 -3.84 3.03
N VAL A 77 -4.94 -4.57 3.52
CA VAL A 77 -4.92 -6.05 3.44
C VAL A 77 -6.12 -6.67 4.13
N ALA A 78 -6.47 -6.19 5.33
CA ALA A 78 -7.67 -6.65 6.05
C ALA A 78 -8.96 -6.37 5.27
N ALA A 79 -9.05 -5.21 4.61
CA ALA A 79 -10.20 -4.89 3.75
C ALA A 79 -10.30 -5.86 2.55
N PHE A 80 -9.17 -6.19 1.91
CA PHE A 80 -9.13 -7.22 0.87
C PHE A 80 -9.58 -8.59 1.39
N GLU A 81 -9.03 -9.03 2.51
CA GLU A 81 -9.33 -10.33 3.11
C GLU A 81 -10.82 -10.47 3.41
N VAL A 82 -11.40 -9.48 4.10
CA VAL A 82 -12.82 -9.52 4.46
C VAL A 82 -13.72 -9.34 3.24
N SER A 83 -13.30 -8.57 2.23
CA SER A 83 -14.06 -8.44 0.98
C SER A 83 -14.19 -9.80 0.28
N GLY A 84 -13.11 -10.58 0.22
CA GLY A 84 -13.11 -11.94 -0.35
C GLY A 84 -13.90 -12.95 0.49
N LEU A 85 -13.95 -12.78 1.81
CA LEU A 85 -14.79 -13.61 2.69
C LEU A 85 -16.28 -13.29 2.57
N MET A 86 -16.61 -12.02 2.29
CA MET A 86 -17.99 -11.57 2.10
C MET A 86 -18.51 -11.79 0.67
N GLU A 87 -17.66 -12.29 -0.23
CA GLU A 87 -18.10 -12.66 -1.56
C GLU A 87 -19.14 -13.77 -1.49
N ARG A 88 -20.30 -13.54 -2.09
CA ARG A 88 -21.30 -14.57 -2.28
C ARG A 88 -21.17 -15.16 -3.68
N PRO A 89 -21.22 -16.49 -3.83
CA PRO A 89 -21.45 -17.09 -5.13
C PRO A 89 -22.87 -16.72 -5.60
N THR A 90 -22.98 -16.22 -6.83
CA THR A 90 -24.22 -15.91 -7.54
C THR A 90 -24.29 -16.71 -8.83
N ILE A 91 -25.48 -16.76 -9.44
CA ILE A 91 -25.74 -17.49 -10.69
C ILE A 91 -24.93 -16.92 -11.88
N HIS A 92 -24.40 -15.71 -11.73
CA HIS A 92 -23.50 -15.04 -12.71
C HIS A 92 -22.03 -14.98 -12.25
N GLY A 93 -21.65 -15.65 -11.14
CA GLY A 93 -20.28 -15.60 -10.57
C GLY A 93 -20.23 -15.00 -9.17
N TYR A 94 -19.07 -14.52 -8.72
CA TYR A 94 -18.92 -13.92 -7.39
C TYR A 94 -19.44 -12.46 -7.35
N THR A 95 -20.00 -12.02 -6.21
CA THR A 95 -20.36 -10.60 -6.00
C THR A 95 -19.16 -9.68 -6.20
N GLY A 96 -19.35 -8.54 -6.86
CA GLY A 96 -18.26 -7.61 -7.21
C GLY A 96 -17.57 -6.87 -6.05
N LEU A 97 -17.77 -7.24 -4.77
CA LEU A 97 -17.18 -6.52 -3.65
C LEU A 97 -15.64 -6.54 -3.68
N SER A 98 -15.02 -7.71 -3.86
CA SER A 98 -13.56 -7.80 -3.93
C SER A 98 -13.00 -7.01 -5.13
N MET A 99 -13.71 -7.05 -6.26
CA MET A 99 -13.39 -6.28 -7.45
C MET A 99 -13.48 -4.78 -7.19
N ILE A 100 -14.57 -4.30 -6.58
CA ILE A 100 -14.76 -2.89 -6.21
C ILE A 100 -13.63 -2.45 -5.25
N VAL A 101 -13.32 -3.27 -4.23
CA VAL A 101 -12.22 -3.00 -3.30
C VAL A 101 -10.89 -2.91 -4.04
N GLY A 102 -10.60 -3.84 -4.94
CA GLY A 102 -9.39 -3.85 -5.76
C GLY A 102 -9.26 -2.62 -6.65
N VAL A 103 -10.33 -2.25 -7.36
CA VAL A 103 -10.35 -1.05 -8.21
C VAL A 103 -10.15 0.22 -7.39
N LEU A 104 -10.93 0.40 -6.31
CA LEU A 104 -10.81 1.57 -5.45
C LEU A 104 -9.42 1.66 -4.80
N ALA A 105 -8.84 0.52 -4.41
CA ALA A 105 -7.51 0.51 -3.85
C ALA A 105 -6.45 0.89 -4.88
N ALA A 106 -6.47 0.29 -6.07
CA ALA A 106 -5.54 0.61 -7.14
C ALA A 106 -5.58 2.11 -7.51
N ASP A 107 -6.77 2.70 -7.60
CA ASP A 107 -6.96 4.10 -7.94
C ASP A 107 -6.44 5.05 -6.87
N THR A 108 -6.55 4.68 -5.59
CA THR A 108 -6.28 5.58 -4.46
C THR A 108 -4.99 5.28 -3.70
N ILE A 109 -4.15 4.38 -4.20
CA ILE A 109 -2.77 4.21 -3.73
C ILE A 109 -2.06 5.57 -3.74
N ASN A 110 -1.45 5.88 -2.60
CA ASN A 110 -0.58 7.03 -2.40
C ASN A 110 0.81 6.53 -2.02
N CYS A 111 1.83 6.97 -2.77
CA CYS A 111 3.21 6.49 -2.61
C CYS A 111 3.91 6.97 -1.32
N THR A 112 3.29 7.89 -0.57
CA THR A 112 3.77 8.38 0.73
C THR A 112 2.97 7.81 1.91
N TYR A 113 1.76 7.32 1.67
CA TYR A 113 0.89 6.76 2.71
C TYR A 113 0.07 5.59 2.18
N TYR A 114 0.56 4.38 2.43
CA TYR A 114 -0.04 3.14 1.94
C TYR A 114 -1.40 2.81 2.58
N GLY A 115 -1.88 3.58 3.55
CA GLY A 115 -3.24 3.47 4.10
C GLY A 115 -4.29 4.31 3.36
N ALA A 116 -3.93 5.08 2.34
CA ALA A 116 -4.86 5.95 1.62
C ALA A 116 -6.08 5.20 1.05
N PRO A 117 -5.91 4.01 0.42
CA PRO A 117 -7.04 3.18 0.00
C PRO A 117 -8.05 2.85 1.10
N PHE A 118 -7.58 2.56 2.31
CA PHE A 118 -8.48 2.22 3.41
C PHE A 118 -9.38 3.40 3.79
N LYS A 119 -8.84 4.63 3.78
CA LYS A 119 -9.63 5.85 4.01
C LYS A 119 -10.69 6.05 2.92
N THR A 120 -10.33 5.80 1.66
CA THR A 120 -11.28 5.82 0.53
C THR A 120 -12.42 4.84 0.78
N LEU A 121 -12.12 3.58 1.09
CA LEU A 121 -13.11 2.55 1.34
C LEU A 121 -14.06 2.90 2.51
N LEU A 122 -13.51 3.46 3.60
CA LEU A 122 -14.29 3.93 4.75
C LEU A 122 -15.31 5.02 4.39
N SER A 123 -14.93 5.94 3.50
CA SER A 123 -15.76 7.08 3.11
C SER A 123 -16.72 6.78 1.95
N ASN A 124 -16.48 5.71 1.18
CA ASN A 124 -17.14 5.44 -0.09
C ASN A 124 -18.67 5.20 0.07
N SER A 125 -19.48 5.96 -0.66
CA SER A 125 -20.95 5.91 -0.59
C SER A 125 -21.53 4.60 -1.10
N LEU A 126 -21.01 4.08 -2.22
CA LEU A 126 -21.42 2.79 -2.80
C LEU A 126 -21.20 1.65 -1.79
N ILE A 127 -20.03 1.62 -1.15
CA ILE A 127 -19.73 0.62 -0.11
C ILE A 127 -20.69 0.73 1.08
N LYS A 128 -21.00 1.94 1.53
CA LYS A 128 -21.94 2.16 2.65
C LYS A 128 -23.36 1.70 2.32
N GLN A 129 -23.82 1.93 1.09
CA GLN A 129 -25.17 1.63 0.66
C GLN A 129 -25.35 0.16 0.29
N GLU A 130 -24.48 -0.37 -0.56
CA GLU A 130 -24.62 -1.72 -1.13
C GLU A 130 -24.02 -2.81 -0.23
N TYR A 131 -23.03 -2.47 0.61
CA TYR A 131 -22.30 -3.41 1.44
C TYR A 131 -22.24 -2.98 2.92
N PRO A 132 -23.39 -2.80 3.60
CA PRO A 132 -23.45 -2.26 4.96
C PRO A 132 -22.68 -3.10 5.98
N LYS A 133 -22.63 -4.43 5.82
CA LYS A 133 -21.83 -5.33 6.69
C LYS A 133 -20.33 -5.10 6.53
N PHE A 134 -19.87 -4.91 5.30
CA PHE A 134 -18.47 -4.59 5.02
C PHE A 134 -18.12 -3.20 5.54
N SER A 135 -19.00 -2.21 5.35
CA SER A 135 -18.83 -0.86 5.90
C SER A 135 -18.73 -0.85 7.43
N ALA A 136 -19.56 -1.64 8.11
CA ALA A 136 -19.49 -1.82 9.56
C ALA A 136 -18.16 -2.47 10.01
N PHE A 137 -17.68 -3.47 9.26
CA PHE A 137 -16.36 -4.06 9.48
C PHE A 137 -15.26 -3.00 9.36
N LEU A 138 -15.21 -2.24 8.25
CA LEU A 138 -14.19 -1.21 8.04
C LEU A 138 -14.17 -0.19 9.18
N SER A 139 -15.35 0.26 9.62
CA SER A 139 -15.49 1.23 10.72
C SER A 139 -14.99 0.66 12.06
N THR A 140 -15.30 -0.61 12.33
CA THR A 140 -14.84 -1.31 13.53
C THR A 140 -13.32 -1.50 13.49
N TRP A 141 -12.79 -1.95 12.34
CA TRP A 141 -11.37 -2.14 12.11
C TRP A 141 -10.58 -0.86 12.36
N ASN A 142 -11.04 0.26 11.79
CA ASN A 142 -10.44 1.58 12.00
C ASN A 142 -10.37 1.95 13.49
N THR A 143 -11.40 1.63 14.25
CA THR A 143 -11.43 1.91 15.69
C THR A 143 -10.42 1.07 16.47
N VAL A 144 -10.26 -0.21 16.13
CA VAL A 144 -9.33 -1.10 16.85
C VAL A 144 -7.88 -0.88 16.45
N SER A 145 -7.61 -0.59 15.17
CA SER A 145 -6.26 -0.35 14.67
C SER A 145 -5.68 0.96 15.23
N LEU A 146 -6.50 2.00 15.38
CA LEU A 146 -6.10 3.25 16.04
C LEU A 146 -5.78 3.04 17.53
N LYS A 147 -6.54 2.18 18.24
CA LYS A 147 -6.27 1.87 19.65
C LYS A 147 -4.96 1.10 19.85
N GLN A 148 -4.59 0.24 18.90
CA GLN A 148 -3.32 -0.50 18.95
C GLN A 148 -2.12 0.43 18.76
N GLN A 149 -2.24 1.49 17.96
CA GLN A 149 -1.18 2.49 17.79
C GLN A 149 -0.91 3.31 19.06
N THR A 150 -1.93 3.59 19.87
CA THR A 150 -1.77 4.39 21.11
C THR A 150 -1.17 3.62 22.30
N LYS A 151 -0.97 2.29 22.16
CA LYS A 151 -0.45 1.43 23.23
C LYS A 151 0.99 0.94 22.99
N SER A 152 1.54 1.18 21.80
CA SER A 152 2.93 0.89 21.45
C SER A 152 3.81 2.12 21.65
#